data_AF-A0A8T1T084-F1
#
_entry.id   AF-A0A8T1T084-F1
#
_cell.length_a   1.000
_cell.length_b   1.000
_cell.length_c   1.000
_cell.angle_alpha   90.00
_cell.angle_beta   90.00
_cell.angle_gamma   90.00
#
_symmetry.space_group_name_H-M   'P 1'
#
loop_
_entity.id
_entity.type
_entity.pdbx_description
1 polymer ?
#
loop_
_entity_poly.entity_id
_entity_poly.type
_entity_poly.pdbx_seq_one_letter_code
_entity_poly.pdbx_strand_id
1 'polypeptide(L)'
;SDIAPGNERIWVEDEVDWSPDGNIVISSSSYDAHQAEVVTLKEINGRSIRFQERLLHRHIGRSHSIEDGRRVPLAAEVGLLTRNIQIKSDTACSGRLLVGRFRNTSGTEFAGDLRLSNIEILNFGPSQLPAIGFSNVSLGSSIISSSIHHSCGGGIQAVTSSGISLRDNVVFNTVGPGIDLEGQTHSLIRNLIILSKQPEGLANWVAGIKVNKIEGSYLLGNVVAGSERIAFHIRGRECLLAGEYCAENVAHSSLHGVHLYRGDGFHNCTKITGFLSYKNYDYGVMFQLESSVVMDNMMLVDNSVGVLPVVYSPSAKQHRLGKKYIELRNSVIIATSSTFDCIKDRILPLSANSTSRDRAPHYPQRGRIGILWPSFTSEPSQWPDNPWHKIRNYPGVSGIMKLQEVTFTGFTRSCYSDDRDVCIMSNPDSMGIMYPITAEMTRMSHVHEQNKFYFHKLETSINGSKDFEYLDMRCEGSRKALFKDLDGSALGLQPPVSVFPKSEFEWTESCLHAGIYREDTKCIYKPSTQGYFCKDTDHALMILESLDTEADRRRSSPVVSVTGSFVEAFSSGVSHVPCCPSEHPRAFYSVLPS
;
A
#
# COMPACT_ATOMS: atom_id res chain seq x y z
N SER A 1 -18.54 9.20 18.88
CA SER A 1 -19.29 7.92 18.78
C SER A 1 -19.62 7.66 17.32
N ASP A 2 -19.86 6.40 16.94
CA ASP A 2 -20.33 6.11 15.57
C ASP A 2 -21.73 6.68 15.35
N ILE A 3 -21.99 7.09 14.11
CA ILE A 3 -23.22 7.73 13.67
C ILE A 3 -23.89 6.78 12.67
N ALA A 4 -25.17 6.49 12.90
CA ALA A 4 -25.96 5.65 12.02
C ALA A 4 -26.63 6.49 10.92
N PRO A 5 -26.96 5.88 9.76
CA PRO A 5 -27.86 6.50 8.79
C PRO A 5 -29.17 6.96 9.44
N GLY A 6 -29.73 8.06 8.96
CA GLY A 6 -30.95 8.69 9.44
C GLY A 6 -30.75 9.71 10.58
N ASN A 7 -29.54 9.78 11.16
CA ASN A 7 -29.20 10.76 12.19
C ASN A 7 -29.03 12.17 11.61
N GLU A 8 -29.37 13.16 12.44
CA GLU A 8 -29.29 14.60 12.13
C GLU A 8 -28.34 15.36 13.08
N ARG A 9 -27.50 14.62 13.82
CA ARG A 9 -26.57 15.15 14.82
C ARG A 9 -25.27 14.36 14.86
N ILE A 10 -24.16 15.09 14.98
CA ILE A 10 -22.81 14.55 15.21
C ILE A 10 -22.16 15.18 16.45
N TRP A 11 -21.08 14.55 16.92
CA TRP A 11 -20.19 15.09 17.93
C TRP A 11 -18.77 15.09 17.38
N VAL A 12 -18.12 16.24 17.46
CA VAL A 12 -16.73 16.43 17.05
C VAL A 12 -15.78 16.39 18.25
N GLU A 13 -14.50 16.15 18.00
CA GLU A 13 -13.48 16.06 19.06
C GLU A 13 -13.23 17.41 19.70
N ASP A 14 -13.02 18.44 18.87
CA ASP A 14 -12.77 19.82 19.28
C ASP A 14 -14.05 20.66 19.24
N GLU A 15 -14.10 21.72 20.05
CA GLU A 15 -15.17 22.72 19.95
C GLU A 15 -15.02 23.54 18.67
N VAL A 16 -16.16 23.88 18.07
CA VAL A 16 -16.21 24.63 16.81
C VAL A 16 -16.90 25.97 17.00
N ASP A 17 -16.48 26.97 16.25
CA ASP A 17 -17.01 28.34 16.22
C ASP A 17 -17.81 28.64 14.95
N TRP A 18 -18.31 27.58 14.28
CA TRP A 18 -19.00 27.68 13.00
C TRP A 18 -20.35 28.41 13.13
N SER A 19 -20.82 29.00 12.03
CA SER A 19 -22.12 29.68 12.00
C SER A 19 -23.24 28.72 11.58
N PRO A 20 -24.47 28.88 12.12
CA PRO A 20 -25.66 28.30 11.52
C PRO A 20 -25.77 28.67 10.03
N ASP A 21 -26.46 27.82 9.25
CA ASP A 21 -26.62 27.91 7.80
C ASP A 21 -25.33 27.71 6.98
N GLY A 22 -24.17 27.53 7.62
CA GLY A 22 -22.94 27.12 6.95
C GLY A 22 -22.98 25.66 6.49
N ASN A 23 -22.24 25.35 5.43
CA ASN A 23 -22.09 23.98 4.92
C ASN A 23 -20.84 23.32 5.48
N ILE A 24 -20.98 22.08 5.94
CA ILE A 24 -19.87 21.19 6.30
C ILE A 24 -19.88 19.96 5.40
N VAL A 25 -18.73 19.34 5.25
CA VAL A 25 -18.59 18.01 4.67
C VAL A 25 -18.15 17.04 5.75
N ILE A 26 -18.79 15.87 5.79
CA ILE A 26 -18.39 14.72 6.60
C ILE A 26 -17.75 13.71 5.65
N SER A 27 -16.51 13.31 5.94
CA SER A 27 -15.76 12.39 5.07
C SER A 27 -16.33 10.97 5.10
N SER A 28 -15.97 10.15 4.11
CA SER A 28 -16.29 8.73 4.17
C SER A 28 -15.48 8.03 5.26
N SER A 29 -16.08 7.04 5.93
CA SER A 29 -15.37 6.13 6.86
C SER A 29 -15.54 4.65 6.47
N SER A 30 -15.89 4.41 5.21
CA SER A 30 -16.02 3.09 4.59
C SER A 30 -14.97 2.92 3.48
N TYR A 31 -15.05 1.84 2.70
CA TYR A 31 -14.16 1.63 1.56
C TYR A 31 -14.52 2.44 0.31
N ASP A 32 -15.64 3.19 0.32
CA ASP A 32 -16.07 4.01 -0.81
C ASP A 32 -15.95 5.50 -0.51
N ALA A 33 -15.11 6.19 -1.27
CA ALA A 33 -14.91 7.64 -1.19
C ALA A 33 -16.19 8.45 -1.40
N HIS A 34 -17.18 7.91 -2.13
CA HIS A 34 -18.43 8.60 -2.47
C HIS A 34 -19.46 8.63 -1.34
N GLN A 35 -19.19 7.98 -0.20
CA GLN A 35 -20.04 8.07 0.99
C GLN A 35 -19.78 9.32 1.86
N ALA A 36 -19.02 10.29 1.33
CA ALA A 36 -18.91 11.62 1.93
C ALA A 36 -20.21 12.41 1.73
N GLU A 37 -20.61 13.19 2.74
CA GLU A 37 -21.90 13.88 2.75
C GLU A 37 -21.72 15.37 3.08
N VAL A 38 -22.44 16.23 2.36
CA VAL A 38 -22.52 17.66 2.68
C VAL A 38 -23.81 17.91 3.43
N VAL A 39 -23.72 18.61 4.56
CA VAL A 39 -24.88 18.96 5.38
C VAL A 39 -24.84 20.43 5.79
N THR A 40 -26.03 21.00 5.98
CA THR A 40 -26.24 22.39 6.35
C THR A 40 -26.41 22.51 7.86
N LEU A 41 -25.60 23.35 8.50
CA LEU A 41 -25.59 23.56 9.94
C LEU A 41 -26.91 24.20 10.41
N LYS A 42 -27.52 23.64 11.46
CA LYS A 42 -28.77 24.15 12.06
C LYS A 42 -28.54 24.70 13.46
N GLU A 43 -27.86 23.94 14.31
CA GLU A 43 -27.62 24.30 15.71
C GLU A 43 -26.25 23.77 16.14
N ILE A 44 -25.48 24.60 16.82
CA ILE A 44 -24.11 24.29 17.26
C ILE A 44 -24.05 24.60 18.75
N ASN A 45 -23.70 23.59 19.54
CA ASN A 45 -23.54 23.70 20.98
C ASN A 45 -22.22 23.05 21.41
N GLY A 46 -21.15 23.85 21.40
CA GLY A 46 -19.77 23.40 21.64
C GLY A 46 -19.35 22.32 20.64
N ARG A 47 -19.31 21.07 21.10
CA ARG A 47 -18.94 19.89 20.29
C ARG A 47 -20.12 19.19 19.60
N SER A 48 -21.36 19.55 19.95
CA SER A 48 -22.55 18.93 19.37
C SER A 48 -23.07 19.77 18.21
N ILE A 49 -23.18 19.13 17.05
CA ILE A 49 -23.57 19.79 15.81
C ILE A 49 -24.83 19.11 15.27
N ARG A 50 -25.91 19.89 15.11
CA ARG A 50 -27.14 19.46 14.46
C ARG A 50 -27.24 20.11 13.09
N PHE A 51 -27.69 19.35 12.10
CA PHE A 51 -27.85 19.80 10.72
C PHE A 51 -29.29 19.62 10.23
N GLN A 52 -29.59 20.11 9.03
CA GLN A 52 -30.94 20.11 8.47
C GLN A 52 -31.30 18.76 7.84
N GLU A 53 -30.33 18.12 7.20
CA GLU A 53 -30.46 16.86 6.49
C GLU A 53 -30.38 15.66 7.44
N ARG A 54 -30.68 14.47 6.91
CA ARG A 54 -30.44 13.19 7.60
C ARG A 54 -29.35 12.46 6.85
N LEU A 55 -28.34 11.96 7.57
CA LEU A 55 -27.23 11.25 6.95
C LEU A 55 -27.71 9.96 6.26
N LEU A 56 -27.20 9.70 5.08
CA LEU A 56 -27.49 8.52 4.28
C LEU A 56 -26.55 7.37 4.66
N HIS A 57 -25.34 7.69 5.13
CA HIS A 57 -24.30 6.71 5.39
C HIS A 57 -23.94 6.62 6.88
N ARG A 58 -23.30 5.51 7.25
CA ARG A 58 -22.72 5.33 8.58
C ARG A 58 -21.38 6.07 8.60
N HIS A 59 -21.13 6.79 9.69
CA HIS A 59 -19.84 7.44 9.96
C HIS A 59 -19.21 6.93 11.25
N ILE A 60 -17.96 6.49 11.20
CA ILE A 60 -17.22 6.05 12.39
C ILE A 60 -16.81 7.26 13.22
N GLY A 61 -16.93 7.17 14.54
CA GLY A 61 -16.52 8.24 15.44
C GLY A 61 -15.87 7.70 16.71
N ARG A 62 -15.24 6.52 16.61
CA ARG A 62 -14.57 5.80 17.71
C ARG A 62 -13.13 5.50 17.33
N SER A 63 -12.27 5.45 18.34
CA SER A 63 -10.90 4.97 18.21
C SER A 63 -10.82 3.45 18.43
N HIS A 64 -9.84 2.80 17.81
CA HIS A 64 -9.45 1.44 18.17
C HIS A 64 -8.36 1.47 19.25
N SER A 65 -8.42 0.57 20.24
CA SER A 65 -7.39 0.51 21.29
C SER A 65 -6.48 -0.69 21.04
N ILE A 66 -5.17 -0.45 21.09
CA ILE A 66 -4.12 -1.47 21.00
C ILE A 66 -3.77 -1.93 22.42
N GLU A 67 -3.26 -3.16 22.57
CA GLU A 67 -2.90 -3.76 23.87
C GLU A 67 -1.91 -2.92 24.70
N ASP A 68 -1.06 -2.15 24.05
CA ASP A 68 -0.11 -1.24 24.70
C ASP A 68 -0.75 0.07 25.21
N GLY A 69 -2.07 0.20 25.08
CA GLY A 69 -2.85 1.37 25.51
C GLY A 69 -2.91 2.50 24.49
N ARG A 70 -2.20 2.40 23.35
CA ARG A 70 -2.31 3.40 22.27
C ARG A 70 -3.70 3.36 21.65
N ARG A 71 -4.26 4.54 21.34
CA ARG A 71 -5.54 4.69 20.64
C ARG A 71 -5.31 5.12 19.20
N VAL A 72 -5.90 4.38 18.27
CA VAL A 72 -5.87 4.66 16.84
C VAL A 72 -7.13 5.43 16.45
N PRO A 73 -7.02 6.68 15.97
CA PRO A 73 -8.17 7.46 15.51
C PRO A 73 -8.65 6.93 14.15
N LEU A 74 -9.81 6.28 14.12
CA LEU A 74 -10.43 5.75 12.88
C LEU A 74 -11.74 6.50 12.53
N ALA A 75 -11.88 7.72 13.05
CA ALA A 75 -13.10 8.53 12.94
C ALA A 75 -13.16 9.27 11.60
N ALA A 76 -14.38 9.51 11.10
CA ALA A 76 -14.60 10.39 9.96
C ALA A 76 -14.24 11.84 10.32
N GLU A 77 -13.57 12.52 9.41
CA GLU A 77 -13.22 13.93 9.48
C GLU A 77 -14.40 14.81 9.08
N VAL A 78 -14.42 16.01 9.65
CA VAL A 78 -15.43 17.03 9.33
C VAL A 78 -14.72 18.29 8.88
N GLY A 79 -15.06 18.79 7.70
CA GLY A 79 -14.50 20.01 7.12
C GLY A 79 -15.55 21.09 6.96
N LEU A 80 -15.26 22.32 7.41
CA LEU A 80 -16.09 23.49 7.11
C LEU A 80 -15.83 23.96 5.67
N LEU A 81 -16.89 23.99 4.85
CA LEU A 81 -16.84 24.47 3.47
C LEU A 81 -17.12 25.97 3.39
N THR A 82 -18.10 26.48 4.15
CA THR A 82 -18.49 27.88 4.04
C THR A 82 -17.46 28.82 4.67
N ARG A 83 -17.15 29.93 3.98
CA ARG A 83 -16.28 31.01 4.48
C ARG A 83 -16.91 32.38 4.27
N ASN A 84 -16.39 33.39 4.96
CA ASN A 84 -16.92 34.77 4.88
C ASN A 84 -16.74 35.40 3.50
N ILE A 85 -15.71 35.01 2.76
CA ILE A 85 -15.44 35.47 1.40
C ILE A 85 -15.57 34.27 0.47
N GLN A 86 -16.51 34.35 -0.47
CA GLN A 86 -16.73 33.34 -1.50
C GLN A 86 -16.31 33.88 -2.87
N ILE A 87 -15.46 33.14 -3.57
CA ILE A 87 -15.09 33.35 -4.96
C ILE A 87 -15.73 32.23 -5.78
N LYS A 88 -16.61 32.59 -6.72
CA LYS A 88 -17.30 31.66 -7.61
C LYS A 88 -17.30 32.17 -9.03
N SER A 89 -17.36 31.26 -9.99
CA SER A 89 -17.52 31.61 -11.41
C SER A 89 -19.00 31.73 -11.76
N ASP A 90 -19.34 32.67 -12.65
CA ASP A 90 -20.72 32.86 -13.13
C ASP A 90 -21.24 31.61 -13.86
N THR A 91 -20.35 30.97 -14.63
CA THR A 91 -20.58 29.66 -15.24
C THR A 91 -19.79 28.63 -14.46
N ALA A 92 -20.42 27.54 -14.02
CA ALA A 92 -19.74 26.49 -13.28
C ALA A 92 -18.52 25.98 -14.08
N CYS A 93 -17.38 25.86 -13.40
CA CYS A 93 -16.15 25.31 -13.93
C CYS A 93 -15.52 26.07 -15.11
N SER A 94 -15.87 27.36 -15.29
CA SER A 94 -15.20 28.22 -16.27
C SER A 94 -14.03 29.02 -15.67
N GLY A 95 -14.03 29.22 -14.34
CA GLY A 95 -13.03 30.03 -13.63
C GLY A 95 -11.79 29.24 -13.21
N ARG A 96 -10.63 29.90 -13.21
CA ARG A 96 -9.36 29.40 -12.63
C ARG A 96 -8.56 30.56 -12.07
N LEU A 97 -7.92 30.36 -10.92
CA LEU A 97 -6.86 31.25 -10.43
C LEU A 97 -5.50 30.74 -10.91
N LEU A 98 -4.73 31.61 -11.57
CA LEU A 98 -3.40 31.28 -12.07
C LEU A 98 -2.40 32.31 -11.57
N VAL A 99 -1.34 31.82 -10.94
CA VAL A 99 -0.24 32.61 -10.39
C VAL A 99 1.04 32.13 -11.05
N GLY A 100 1.86 33.05 -11.52
CA GLY A 100 3.10 32.68 -12.17
C GLY A 100 3.93 33.85 -12.61
N ARG A 101 4.93 33.53 -13.42
CA ARG A 101 5.75 34.51 -14.12
C ARG A 101 5.23 34.72 -15.53
N PHE A 102 4.82 35.94 -15.84
CA PHE A 102 4.31 36.32 -17.15
C PHE A 102 5.19 37.39 -17.76
N ARG A 103 5.48 37.27 -19.06
CA ARG A 103 6.24 38.27 -19.80
C ARG A 103 5.31 39.00 -20.75
N ASN A 104 5.31 40.33 -20.68
CA ASN A 104 4.57 41.13 -21.66
C ASN A 104 5.34 41.23 -22.99
N THR A 105 4.69 41.82 -24.01
CA THR A 105 5.28 42.04 -25.34
C THR A 105 6.52 42.94 -25.33
N SER A 106 6.65 43.83 -24.35
CA SER A 106 7.84 44.69 -24.15
C SER A 106 9.01 43.96 -23.46
N GLY A 107 8.84 42.69 -23.08
CA GLY A 107 9.85 41.88 -22.43
C GLY A 107 9.95 42.06 -20.91
N THR A 108 9.08 42.86 -20.30
CA THR A 108 8.98 43.04 -18.84
C THR A 108 8.35 41.79 -18.22
N GLU A 109 8.97 41.27 -17.16
CA GLU A 109 8.52 40.10 -16.42
C GLU A 109 7.71 40.52 -15.18
N PHE A 110 6.54 39.91 -15.02
CA PHE A 110 5.66 40.06 -13.86
C PHE A 110 5.65 38.74 -13.10
N ALA A 111 6.19 38.75 -11.89
CA ALA A 111 6.11 37.62 -10.96
C ALA A 111 4.97 37.87 -9.97
N GLY A 112 4.00 36.95 -9.92
CA GLY A 112 2.92 37.01 -8.94
C GLY A 112 3.18 36.14 -7.71
N ASP A 113 2.69 36.59 -6.56
CA ASP A 113 2.47 35.78 -5.37
C ASP A 113 0.98 35.81 -4.98
N LEU A 114 0.51 34.74 -4.32
CA LEU A 114 -0.88 34.62 -3.89
C LEU A 114 -0.97 34.26 -2.42
N ARG A 115 -1.70 35.06 -1.65
CA ARG A 115 -1.99 34.81 -0.24
C ARG A 115 -3.50 34.78 -0.02
N LEU A 116 -4.02 33.60 0.26
CA LEU A 116 -5.43 33.37 0.58
C LEU A 116 -5.55 32.90 2.03
N SER A 117 -6.50 33.48 2.76
CA SER A 117 -6.79 33.11 4.14
C SER A 117 -8.29 33.17 4.40
N ASN A 118 -8.89 32.08 4.88
CA ASN A 118 -10.32 32.00 5.20
C ASN A 118 -11.23 32.34 4.00
N ILE A 119 -10.92 31.78 2.83
CA ILE A 119 -11.65 32.01 1.57
C ILE A 119 -12.27 30.70 1.08
N GLU A 120 -13.48 30.79 0.53
CA GLU A 120 -14.19 29.72 -0.15
C GLU A 120 -14.08 29.90 -1.67
N ILE A 121 -13.59 28.88 -2.37
CA ILE A 121 -13.53 28.83 -3.83
C ILE A 121 -14.45 27.72 -4.31
N LEU A 122 -15.50 28.10 -5.03
CA LEU A 122 -16.58 27.21 -5.45
C LEU A 122 -16.68 27.14 -6.98
N ASN A 123 -16.79 25.91 -7.51
CA ASN A 123 -17.00 25.64 -8.94
C ASN A 123 -15.88 26.16 -9.87
N PHE A 124 -14.64 26.17 -9.39
CA PHE A 124 -13.45 26.50 -10.20
C PHE A 124 -12.79 25.26 -10.80
N GLY A 125 -11.86 25.45 -11.74
CA GLY A 125 -11.09 24.37 -12.34
C GLY A 125 -11.88 23.72 -13.49
N PRO A 126 -11.69 24.20 -14.72
CA PRO A 126 -12.20 23.54 -15.91
C PRO A 126 -11.65 22.12 -16.03
N SER A 127 -12.27 21.31 -16.91
CA SER A 127 -11.82 19.94 -17.17
C SER A 127 -10.31 19.88 -17.39
N GLN A 128 -9.65 18.98 -16.65
CA GLN A 128 -8.19 18.76 -16.67
C GLN A 128 -7.31 19.93 -16.19
N LEU A 129 -7.89 21.03 -15.71
CA LEU A 129 -7.15 22.17 -15.17
C LEU A 129 -7.43 22.34 -13.67
N PRO A 130 -6.45 22.80 -12.88
CA PRO A 130 -6.68 23.01 -11.45
C PRO A 130 -7.53 24.26 -11.20
N ALA A 131 -8.26 24.29 -10.07
CA ALA A 131 -8.94 25.49 -9.58
C ALA A 131 -7.93 26.60 -9.26
N ILE A 132 -6.80 26.24 -8.66
CA ILE A 132 -5.67 27.14 -8.37
C ILE A 132 -4.39 26.56 -8.96
N GLY A 133 -3.74 27.28 -9.86
CA GLY A 133 -2.46 26.91 -10.46
C GLY A 133 -1.34 27.85 -10.07
N PHE A 134 -0.20 27.29 -9.69
CA PHE A 134 1.08 27.98 -9.55
C PHE A 134 2.04 27.50 -10.65
N SER A 135 2.61 28.42 -11.41
CA SER A 135 3.54 28.12 -12.50
C SER A 135 4.79 28.97 -12.37
N ASN A 136 5.93 28.34 -12.10
CA ASN A 136 7.22 29.02 -11.94
C ASN A 136 7.16 30.12 -10.85
N VAL A 137 6.57 29.79 -9.70
CA VAL A 137 6.41 30.70 -8.55
C VAL A 137 7.49 30.41 -7.51
N SER A 138 8.07 31.46 -6.93
CA SER A 138 9.04 31.37 -5.83
C SER A 138 8.39 31.62 -4.46
N LEU A 139 9.20 31.59 -3.39
CA LEU A 139 8.80 31.82 -2.00
C LEU A 139 7.79 32.98 -1.84
N GLY A 140 6.69 32.72 -1.12
CA GLY A 140 5.76 33.75 -0.66
C GLY A 140 4.28 33.47 -0.86
N SER A 141 3.92 32.41 -1.60
CA SER A 141 2.52 32.03 -1.80
C SER A 141 2.01 31.11 -0.68
N SER A 142 0.80 31.40 -0.19
CA SER A 142 0.17 30.65 0.89
C SER A 142 -1.34 30.55 0.73
N ILE A 143 -1.89 29.39 1.04
CA ILE A 143 -3.34 29.17 1.15
C ILE A 143 -3.57 28.58 2.54
N ILE A 144 -4.31 29.31 3.37
CA ILE A 144 -4.49 28.99 4.79
C ILE A 144 -5.98 28.98 5.13
N SER A 145 -6.43 27.96 5.88
CA SER A 145 -7.80 27.87 6.41
C SER A 145 -8.89 28.11 5.36
N SER A 146 -8.64 27.72 4.11
CA SER A 146 -9.51 27.98 2.97
C SER A 146 -10.19 26.71 2.49
N SER A 147 -11.32 26.85 1.82
CA SER A 147 -12.05 25.74 1.21
C SER A 147 -12.03 25.86 -0.31
N ILE A 148 -11.71 24.76 -1.00
CA ILE A 148 -11.79 24.64 -2.45
C ILE A 148 -12.67 23.46 -2.75
N HIS A 149 -13.83 23.67 -3.37
CA HIS A 149 -14.76 22.57 -3.58
C HIS A 149 -15.60 22.63 -4.84
N HIS A 150 -16.08 21.45 -5.25
CA HIS A 150 -16.79 21.20 -6.52
C HIS A 150 -15.96 21.60 -7.74
N SER A 151 -14.69 21.21 -7.76
CA SER A 151 -13.84 21.48 -8.91
C SER A 151 -14.06 20.46 -10.03
N CYS A 152 -14.29 20.92 -11.27
CA CYS A 152 -14.37 20.03 -12.43
C CYS A 152 -13.00 19.61 -12.98
N GLY A 153 -11.92 20.03 -12.31
CA GLY A 153 -10.56 19.60 -12.58
C GLY A 153 -9.84 19.29 -11.26
N GLY A 154 -8.54 19.59 -11.21
CA GLY A 154 -7.77 19.47 -9.97
C GLY A 154 -8.11 20.58 -8.95
N GLY A 155 -7.76 20.38 -7.68
CA GLY A 155 -7.90 21.43 -6.67
C GLY A 155 -6.77 22.47 -6.77
N ILE A 156 -5.63 22.16 -6.17
CA ILE A 156 -4.44 23.01 -6.15
C ILE A 156 -3.33 22.31 -6.91
N GLN A 157 -2.71 23.01 -7.86
CA GLN A 157 -1.55 22.49 -8.58
C GLN A 157 -0.40 23.48 -8.55
N ALA A 158 0.83 22.99 -8.38
CA ALA A 158 2.04 23.75 -8.58
C ALA A 158 3.01 23.01 -9.49
N VAL A 159 3.53 23.72 -10.49
CA VAL A 159 4.51 23.20 -11.44
C VAL A 159 5.76 24.06 -11.37
N THR A 160 6.93 23.43 -11.28
CA THR A 160 8.25 24.11 -11.22
C THR A 160 8.29 25.25 -10.20
N SER A 161 7.63 25.09 -9.05
CA SER A 161 7.48 26.15 -8.05
C SER A 161 8.23 25.83 -6.77
N SER A 162 8.40 26.81 -5.89
CA SER A 162 9.06 26.61 -4.60
C SER A 162 8.41 27.42 -3.48
N GLY A 163 8.45 26.89 -2.26
CA GLY A 163 8.05 27.65 -1.08
C GLY A 163 6.56 27.93 -0.93
N ILE A 164 5.69 27.09 -1.52
CA ILE A 164 4.23 27.19 -1.35
C ILE A 164 3.83 26.58 -0.01
N SER A 165 3.09 27.34 0.79
CA SER A 165 2.56 26.89 2.09
C SER A 165 1.05 26.63 2.00
N LEU A 166 0.63 25.38 2.21
CA LEU A 166 -0.76 24.95 2.28
C LEU A 166 -1.04 24.48 3.70
N ARG A 167 -1.92 25.18 4.40
CA ARG A 167 -2.20 24.89 5.81
C ARG A 167 -3.68 24.94 6.16
N ASP A 168 -4.17 23.94 6.90
CA ASP A 168 -5.53 23.91 7.46
C ASP A 168 -6.64 24.07 6.38
N ASN A 169 -6.38 23.67 5.13
CA ASN A 169 -7.34 23.81 4.02
C ASN A 169 -8.24 22.58 3.86
N VAL A 170 -9.44 22.79 3.35
CA VAL A 170 -10.38 21.73 2.96
C VAL A 170 -10.50 21.71 1.43
N VAL A 171 -10.14 20.61 0.80
CA VAL A 171 -10.33 20.39 -0.65
C VAL A 171 -11.35 19.27 -0.83
N PHE A 172 -12.49 19.58 -1.44
CA PHE A 172 -13.59 18.62 -1.55
C PHE A 172 -14.10 18.47 -2.99
N ASN A 173 -14.36 17.23 -3.42
CA ASN A 173 -15.07 16.93 -4.66
C ASN A 173 -14.35 17.52 -5.89
N THR A 174 -13.16 16.99 -6.18
CA THR A 174 -12.34 17.35 -7.36
C THR A 174 -12.43 16.29 -8.44
N VAL A 175 -12.39 16.68 -9.72
CA VAL A 175 -12.24 15.77 -10.87
C VAL A 175 -10.79 15.82 -11.35
N GLY A 176 -9.92 15.14 -10.60
CA GLY A 176 -8.48 15.27 -10.68
C GLY A 176 -7.86 15.34 -9.28
N PRO A 177 -6.54 15.52 -9.19
CA PRO A 177 -5.87 15.55 -7.89
C PRO A 177 -6.41 16.66 -7.00
N GLY A 178 -6.56 16.39 -5.70
CA GLY A 178 -6.91 17.42 -4.73
C GLY A 178 -5.78 18.44 -4.60
N ILE A 179 -4.56 17.95 -4.38
CA ILE A 179 -3.32 18.72 -4.35
C ILE A 179 -2.27 18.01 -5.20
N ASP A 180 -1.67 18.70 -6.16
CA ASP A 180 -0.60 18.20 -7.03
C ASP A 180 0.57 19.19 -7.07
N LEU A 181 1.67 18.86 -6.41
CA LEU A 181 2.77 19.80 -6.22
C LEU A 181 4.08 19.21 -6.77
N GLU A 182 4.72 19.97 -7.64
CA GLU A 182 6.06 19.71 -8.17
C GLU A 182 7.00 20.87 -7.82
N GLY A 183 8.25 20.54 -7.50
CA GLY A 183 9.28 21.52 -7.16
C GLY A 183 9.85 21.27 -5.77
N GLN A 184 10.14 22.33 -5.03
CA GLN A 184 10.98 22.22 -3.82
C GLN A 184 10.44 23.04 -2.65
N THR A 185 10.75 22.61 -1.42
CA THR A 185 10.52 23.41 -0.19
C THR A 185 9.07 23.82 0.07
N HIS A 186 8.11 23.00 -0.34
CA HIS A 186 6.70 23.17 -0.01
C HIS A 186 6.40 22.76 1.43
N SER A 187 5.29 23.26 1.97
CA SER A 187 4.81 22.89 3.30
C SER A 187 3.34 22.55 3.23
N LEU A 188 2.97 21.30 3.54
CA LEU A 188 1.61 20.82 3.62
C LEU A 188 1.33 20.42 5.07
N ILE A 189 0.52 21.21 5.77
CA ILE A 189 0.22 21.03 7.19
C ILE A 189 -1.29 20.97 7.39
N ARG A 190 -1.80 19.84 7.89
CA ARG A 190 -3.23 19.68 8.27
C ARG A 190 -4.22 20.05 7.17
N ASN A 191 -3.91 19.72 5.92
CA ASN A 191 -4.89 19.85 4.84
C ASN A 191 -5.78 18.59 4.80
N LEU A 192 -7.08 18.80 4.60
CA LEU A 192 -8.09 17.75 4.50
C LEU A 192 -8.58 17.66 3.06
N ILE A 193 -8.35 16.52 2.42
CA ILE A 193 -8.80 16.24 1.05
C ILE A 193 -9.90 15.18 1.15
N ILE A 194 -11.08 15.48 0.61
CA ILE A 194 -12.22 14.58 0.59
C ILE A 194 -12.71 14.42 -0.85
N LEU A 195 -12.77 13.18 -1.32
CA LEU A 195 -13.27 12.80 -2.65
C LEU A 195 -12.52 13.46 -3.82
N SER A 196 -11.43 12.82 -4.26
CA SER A 196 -10.82 13.06 -5.57
C SER A 196 -11.22 12.00 -6.58
N LYS A 197 -11.83 12.41 -7.69
CA LYS A 197 -12.36 11.53 -8.74
C LYS A 197 -11.41 11.38 -9.91
N GLN A 198 -11.41 10.21 -10.53
CA GLN A 198 -10.62 9.92 -11.72
C GLN A 198 -11.16 10.76 -12.89
N PRO A 199 -10.33 11.60 -13.53
CA PRO A 199 -10.75 12.28 -14.75
C PRO A 199 -11.01 11.29 -15.89
N GLU A 200 -12.07 11.53 -16.66
CA GLU A 200 -12.40 10.70 -17.83
C GLU A 200 -11.27 10.71 -18.86
N GLY A 201 -10.97 9.54 -19.43
CA GLY A 201 -9.97 9.39 -20.50
C GLY A 201 -8.50 9.44 -20.05
N LEU A 202 -8.21 9.68 -18.77
CA LEU A 202 -6.83 9.62 -18.26
C LEU A 202 -6.48 8.23 -17.74
N ALA A 203 -5.39 7.67 -18.28
CA ALA A 203 -4.87 6.37 -17.86
C ALA A 203 -4.22 6.41 -16.46
N ASN A 204 -3.53 7.51 -16.14
CA ASN A 204 -2.85 7.67 -14.86
C ASN A 204 -3.88 7.78 -13.72
N TRP A 205 -3.67 7.01 -12.66
CA TRP A 205 -4.53 7.04 -11.49
C TRP A 205 -4.44 8.40 -10.78
N VAL A 206 -5.60 8.95 -10.44
CA VAL A 206 -5.72 10.17 -9.62
C VAL A 206 -5.18 9.94 -8.22
N ALA A 207 -4.64 10.98 -7.59
CA ALA A 207 -4.26 10.96 -6.19
C ALA A 207 -4.90 12.12 -5.43
N GLY A 208 -5.31 11.92 -4.18
CA GLY A 208 -5.78 13.02 -3.33
C GLY A 208 -4.68 14.05 -3.10
N ILE A 209 -3.52 13.59 -2.61
CA ILE A 209 -2.28 14.36 -2.54
C ILE A 209 -1.22 13.69 -3.41
N LYS A 210 -0.72 14.43 -4.41
CA LYS A 210 0.36 14.02 -5.31
C LYS A 210 1.58 14.92 -5.10
N VAL A 211 2.65 14.32 -4.59
CA VAL A 211 3.90 15.00 -4.23
C VAL A 211 5.12 14.16 -4.59
N ASN A 212 4.98 13.27 -5.57
CA ASN A 212 6.02 12.32 -5.97
C ASN A 212 7.23 12.98 -6.65
N LYS A 213 7.11 14.25 -7.04
CA LYS A 213 8.17 15.06 -7.65
C LYS A 213 8.64 16.21 -6.77
N ILE A 214 8.38 16.14 -5.46
CA ILE A 214 8.85 17.15 -4.51
C ILE A 214 10.25 16.84 -3.98
N GLU A 215 11.05 17.88 -3.74
CA GLU A 215 12.29 17.80 -2.97
C GLU A 215 12.21 18.66 -1.70
N GLY A 216 12.52 18.06 -0.55
CA GLY A 216 12.66 18.76 0.74
C GLY A 216 11.40 19.48 1.24
N SER A 217 10.30 18.76 1.50
CA SER A 217 9.03 19.36 1.97
C SER A 217 8.45 18.67 3.19
N TYR A 218 7.57 19.39 3.89
CA TYR A 218 6.88 18.91 5.08
C TYR A 218 5.50 18.38 4.74
N LEU A 219 5.23 17.14 5.11
CA LEU A 219 3.91 16.52 5.11
C LEU A 219 3.52 16.18 6.56
N LEU A 220 2.83 17.10 7.22
CA LEU A 220 2.47 16.96 8.63
C LEU A 220 0.96 17.00 8.83
N GLY A 221 0.39 15.93 9.39
CA GLY A 221 -1.02 15.93 9.80
C GLY A 221 -2.03 16.02 8.65
N ASN A 222 -1.63 15.77 7.40
CA ASN A 222 -2.56 15.86 6.27
C ASN A 222 -3.45 14.63 6.20
N VAL A 223 -4.68 14.82 5.80
CA VAL A 223 -5.67 13.75 5.70
C VAL A 223 -6.20 13.67 4.28
N VAL A 224 -6.18 12.46 3.71
CA VAL A 224 -6.92 12.13 2.50
C VAL A 224 -7.97 11.10 2.86
N ALA A 225 -9.20 11.59 2.99
CA ALA A 225 -10.38 10.86 3.44
C ALA A 225 -11.30 10.54 2.26
N GLY A 226 -10.72 9.87 1.26
CA GLY A 226 -11.43 9.45 0.05
C GLY A 226 -10.77 9.90 -1.25
N SER A 227 -10.35 8.92 -2.04
CA SER A 227 -9.99 9.07 -3.45
C SER A 227 -10.52 7.88 -4.23
N GLU A 228 -10.99 8.09 -5.45
CA GLU A 228 -11.40 6.98 -6.32
C GLU A 228 -10.23 6.05 -6.69
N ARG A 229 -8.98 6.49 -6.49
CA ARG A 229 -7.77 5.70 -6.73
C ARG A 229 -6.82 5.82 -5.54
N ILE A 230 -5.88 6.76 -5.55
CA ILE A 230 -4.77 6.83 -4.61
C ILE A 230 -5.04 7.93 -3.57
N ALA A 231 -4.82 7.67 -2.28
CA ALA A 231 -4.83 8.73 -1.28
C ALA A 231 -3.57 9.60 -1.38
N PHE A 232 -2.39 9.01 -1.17
CA PHE A 232 -1.09 9.69 -1.25
C PHE A 232 -0.19 9.05 -2.30
N HIS A 233 0.21 9.84 -3.31
CA HIS A 233 1.29 9.48 -4.24
C HIS A 233 2.54 10.30 -3.88
N ILE A 234 3.51 9.64 -3.26
CA ILE A 234 4.67 10.31 -2.63
C ILE A 234 5.99 9.86 -3.25
N ARG A 235 7.03 10.67 -3.06
CA ARG A 235 8.40 10.29 -3.44
C ARG A 235 9.08 9.42 -2.38
N GLY A 236 8.63 9.51 -1.13
CA GLY A 236 9.36 9.03 0.04
C GLY A 236 10.47 10.01 0.44
N ARG A 237 11.46 9.53 1.20
CA ARG A 237 12.63 10.32 1.66
C ARG A 237 13.92 9.53 1.52
N GLU A 238 15.08 10.17 1.52
CA GLU A 238 16.33 9.45 1.73
C GLU A 238 16.43 8.93 3.17
N CYS A 239 16.90 7.70 3.34
CA CYS A 239 17.01 7.06 4.65
C CYS A 239 18.04 7.72 5.59
N LEU A 240 19.06 8.39 5.05
CA LEU A 240 20.15 9.01 5.83
C LEU A 240 19.81 10.42 6.35
N LEU A 241 18.74 11.03 5.83
CA LEU A 241 18.35 12.38 6.23
C LEU A 241 17.65 12.37 7.59
N ALA A 242 18.27 13.03 8.56
CA ALA A 242 17.70 13.29 9.90
C ALA A 242 16.61 14.38 9.85
N GLY A 243 15.56 14.23 10.66
CA GLY A 243 14.44 15.17 10.80
C GLY A 243 13.06 14.55 10.50
N GLU A 244 12.01 15.07 11.14
CA GLU A 244 10.62 14.60 11.00
C GLU A 244 9.84 15.44 9.97
N TYR A 245 10.14 15.25 8.69
CA TYR A 245 9.45 15.96 7.60
C TYR A 245 8.14 15.30 7.16
N CYS A 246 7.82 14.10 7.67
CA CYS A 246 6.62 13.35 7.28
C CYS A 246 6.09 12.61 8.51
N ALA A 247 4.98 13.09 9.07
CA ALA A 247 4.40 12.56 10.30
C ALA A 247 2.88 12.80 10.36
N GLU A 248 2.19 11.91 11.08
CA GLU A 248 0.76 12.05 11.42
C GLU A 248 -0.18 12.18 10.21
N ASN A 249 0.22 11.72 9.02
CA ASN A 249 -0.65 11.76 7.85
C ASN A 249 -1.63 10.59 7.87
N VAL A 250 -2.85 10.80 7.39
CA VAL A 250 -3.94 9.81 7.44
C VAL A 250 -4.48 9.55 6.03
N ALA A 251 -4.50 8.28 5.62
CA ALA A 251 -4.93 7.85 4.29
C ALA A 251 -6.03 6.77 4.41
N HIS A 252 -7.26 7.08 3.99
CA HIS A 252 -8.34 6.10 4.01
C HIS A 252 -9.37 6.29 2.91
N SER A 253 -10.30 5.32 2.84
CA SER A 253 -11.45 5.32 1.92
C SER A 253 -11.03 5.45 0.45
N SER A 254 -9.87 4.89 0.11
CA SER A 254 -9.27 4.92 -1.22
C SER A 254 -8.96 3.52 -1.72
N LEU A 255 -8.59 3.34 -2.99
CA LEU A 255 -8.10 2.03 -3.46
C LEU A 255 -6.71 1.75 -2.87
N HIS A 256 -5.80 2.72 -3.00
CA HIS A 256 -4.47 2.69 -2.41
C HIS A 256 -4.35 3.78 -1.35
N GLY A 257 -3.81 3.45 -0.17
CA GLY A 257 -3.48 4.43 0.86
C GLY A 257 -2.23 5.24 0.49
N VAL A 258 -1.06 4.61 0.61
CA VAL A 258 0.23 5.22 0.22
C VAL A 258 0.79 4.49 -0.99
N HIS A 259 1.17 5.24 -2.02
CA HIS A 259 1.59 4.71 -3.32
C HIS A 259 2.93 5.30 -3.75
N LEU A 260 3.85 4.41 -4.13
CA LEU A 260 5.11 4.76 -4.79
C LEU A 260 5.35 3.80 -5.95
N TYR A 261 5.56 4.32 -7.15
CA TYR A 261 5.72 3.52 -8.35
C TYR A 261 6.91 4.00 -9.19
N ARG A 262 7.08 3.40 -10.37
CA ARG A 262 8.22 3.60 -11.28
C ARG A 262 8.63 5.08 -11.37
N GLY A 263 9.91 5.33 -11.08
CA GLY A 263 10.52 6.66 -11.12
C GLY A 263 10.40 7.46 -9.82
N ASP A 264 9.64 6.97 -8.84
CA ASP A 264 9.60 7.52 -7.49
C ASP A 264 10.78 6.99 -6.65
N GLY A 265 10.94 7.52 -5.43
CA GLY A 265 12.02 7.14 -4.53
C GLY A 265 13.34 7.88 -4.78
N PHE A 266 14.38 7.31 -4.20
CA PHE A 266 15.78 7.75 -4.26
C PHE A 266 16.65 6.59 -4.74
N HIS A 267 17.88 6.87 -5.17
CA HIS A 267 18.73 5.82 -5.77
C HIS A 267 19.20 4.74 -4.78
N ASN A 268 19.58 5.15 -3.56
CA ASN A 268 20.19 4.24 -2.59
C ASN A 268 19.17 3.61 -1.66
N CYS A 269 18.46 4.44 -0.90
CA CYS A 269 17.49 4.00 0.10
C CYS A 269 16.33 4.99 0.20
N THR A 270 15.11 4.47 0.13
CA THR A 270 13.87 5.25 0.26
C THR A 270 13.18 4.91 1.58
N LYS A 271 12.96 5.92 2.42
CA LYS A 271 12.20 5.85 3.66
C LYS A 271 10.74 6.26 3.42
N ILE A 272 9.80 5.46 3.92
CA ILE A 272 8.35 5.72 3.97
C ILE A 272 7.96 5.74 5.44
N THR A 273 7.34 6.82 5.94
CA THR A 273 7.12 6.96 7.38
C THR A 273 5.98 7.90 7.73
N GLY A 274 5.38 7.71 8.91
CA GLY A 274 4.46 8.69 9.50
C GLY A 274 3.06 8.67 8.90
N PHE A 275 2.56 7.47 8.55
CA PHE A 275 1.22 7.28 8.01
C PHE A 275 0.38 6.33 8.87
N LEU A 276 -0.83 6.79 9.18
CA LEU A 276 -1.97 5.93 9.49
C LEU A 276 -2.73 5.68 8.19
N SER A 277 -2.76 4.43 7.72
CA SER A 277 -3.42 4.04 6.48
C SER A 277 -4.48 2.99 6.78
N TYR A 278 -5.76 3.30 6.57
CA TYR A 278 -6.84 2.38 6.93
C TYR A 278 -7.98 2.31 5.93
N LYS A 279 -8.72 1.20 5.95
CA LYS A 279 -9.88 0.98 5.06
C LYS A 279 -9.61 1.33 3.60
N ASN A 280 -8.40 1.02 3.12
CA ASN A 280 -8.09 1.09 1.70
C ASN A 280 -8.48 -0.23 1.04
N TYR A 281 -9.19 -0.12 -0.08
CA TYR A 281 -9.88 -1.25 -0.70
C TYR A 281 -8.94 -2.28 -1.33
N ASP A 282 -7.72 -1.87 -1.75
CA ASP A 282 -6.67 -2.79 -2.19
C ASP A 282 -5.50 -2.84 -1.23
N TYR A 283 -4.72 -1.75 -1.15
CA TYR A 283 -3.44 -1.74 -0.44
C TYR A 283 -3.35 -0.55 0.53
N GLY A 284 -2.97 -0.82 1.78
CA GLY A 284 -2.63 0.22 2.74
C GLY A 284 -1.36 0.97 2.31
N VAL A 285 -0.33 0.22 1.91
CA VAL A 285 0.89 0.74 1.26
C VAL A 285 1.23 -0.16 0.09
N MET A 286 1.41 0.45 -1.09
CA MET A 286 1.95 -0.23 -2.26
C MET A 286 3.19 0.52 -2.73
N PHE A 287 4.31 -0.21 -2.84
CA PHE A 287 5.51 0.35 -3.43
C PHE A 287 6.18 -0.61 -4.41
N GLN A 288 6.68 -0.05 -5.52
CA GLN A 288 7.63 -0.71 -6.42
C GLN A 288 8.79 0.24 -6.69
N LEU A 289 9.95 -0.02 -6.07
CA LEU A 289 11.07 0.91 -6.02
C LEU A 289 12.40 0.28 -6.43
N GLU A 290 13.35 1.10 -6.91
CA GLU A 290 14.69 0.64 -7.30
C GLU A 290 15.68 0.53 -6.13
N SER A 291 15.42 1.27 -5.06
CA SER A 291 16.26 1.34 -3.86
C SER A 291 15.92 0.28 -2.84
N SER A 292 16.80 0.11 -1.84
CA SER A 292 16.36 -0.46 -0.57
C SER A 292 15.28 0.42 0.06
N VAL A 293 14.41 -0.17 0.87
CA VAL A 293 13.26 0.53 1.44
C VAL A 293 13.24 0.39 2.96
N VAL A 294 12.99 1.49 3.65
CA VAL A 294 12.75 1.52 5.10
C VAL A 294 11.34 2.06 5.34
N MET A 295 10.45 1.21 5.84
CA MET A 295 9.13 1.60 6.33
C MET A 295 9.20 1.73 7.85
N ASP A 296 8.87 2.90 8.38
CA ASP A 296 9.11 3.24 9.79
C ASP A 296 7.90 3.99 10.37
N ASN A 297 7.47 3.65 11.58
CA ASN A 297 6.32 4.31 12.23
C ASN A 297 5.06 4.30 11.34
N MET A 298 4.64 3.11 10.92
CA MET A 298 3.47 2.89 10.08
C MET A 298 2.35 2.25 10.91
N MET A 299 1.11 2.68 10.68
CA MET A 299 -0.06 2.07 11.28
C MET A 299 -1.05 1.69 10.18
N LEU A 300 -1.23 0.39 9.95
CA LEU A 300 -2.01 -0.14 8.83
C LEU A 300 -3.21 -0.91 9.38
N VAL A 301 -4.43 -0.42 9.13
CA VAL A 301 -5.63 -0.95 9.81
C VAL A 301 -6.75 -1.24 8.81
N ASP A 302 -7.40 -2.40 8.88
CA ASP A 302 -8.57 -2.72 8.04
C ASP A 302 -8.30 -2.56 6.52
N ASN A 303 -7.07 -2.71 6.04
CA ASN A 303 -6.80 -2.71 4.60
C ASN A 303 -7.01 -4.14 4.05
N SER A 304 -7.47 -4.27 2.80
CA SER A 304 -7.58 -5.59 2.15
C SER A 304 -6.22 -6.30 2.12
N VAL A 305 -5.19 -5.58 1.71
CA VAL A 305 -3.78 -5.93 1.89
C VAL A 305 -3.08 -4.78 2.60
N GLY A 306 -2.38 -5.04 3.70
CA GLY A 306 -1.62 -4.00 4.41
C GLY A 306 -0.47 -3.47 3.57
N VAL A 307 0.39 -4.36 3.08
CA VAL A 307 1.58 -4.00 2.29
C VAL A 307 1.74 -4.89 1.06
N LEU A 308 1.94 -4.26 -0.11
CA LEU A 308 2.53 -4.88 -1.30
C LEU A 308 3.96 -4.34 -1.49
N PRO A 309 4.99 -5.09 -1.09
CA PRO A 309 6.38 -4.64 -1.16
C PRO A 309 7.13 -5.25 -2.34
N VAL A 310 7.58 -4.39 -3.26
CA VAL A 310 8.38 -4.79 -4.42
C VAL A 310 9.62 -3.92 -4.51
N VAL A 311 10.79 -4.56 -4.60
CA VAL A 311 12.03 -3.89 -4.98
C VAL A 311 12.48 -4.47 -6.30
N TYR A 312 12.80 -3.59 -7.24
CA TYR A 312 13.41 -3.99 -8.49
C TYR A 312 14.80 -3.36 -8.67
N SER A 313 15.55 -3.76 -9.69
CA SER A 313 16.92 -3.28 -9.98
C SER A 313 18.05 -3.96 -9.20
N PRO A 314 19.19 -4.30 -9.84
CA PRO A 314 19.56 -4.00 -11.24
C PRO A 314 18.81 -4.85 -12.28
N SER A 315 18.79 -4.35 -13.52
CA SER A 315 18.26 -5.11 -14.67
C SER A 315 19.08 -6.40 -14.85
N ALA A 316 18.40 -7.52 -15.12
CA ALA A 316 19.05 -8.82 -15.37
C ALA A 316 20.06 -8.75 -16.53
N LYS A 317 19.88 -7.81 -17.48
CA LYS A 317 20.80 -7.56 -18.60
C LYS A 317 22.17 -7.02 -18.16
N GLN A 318 22.28 -6.47 -16.95
CA GLN A 318 23.52 -5.89 -16.45
C GLN A 318 24.43 -6.94 -15.77
N HIS A 319 23.96 -8.18 -15.55
CA HIS A 319 24.72 -9.28 -14.93
C HIS A 319 25.43 -8.90 -13.61
N ARG A 320 24.84 -7.96 -12.84
CA ARG A 320 25.34 -7.51 -11.54
C ARG A 320 24.39 -7.96 -10.45
N LEU A 321 24.92 -8.62 -9.43
CA LEU A 321 24.17 -8.91 -8.21
C LEU A 321 24.00 -7.63 -7.39
N GLY A 322 22.77 -7.11 -7.33
CA GLY A 322 22.41 -6.06 -6.38
C GLY A 322 21.90 -6.67 -5.09
N LYS A 323 22.50 -6.31 -3.95
CA LYS A 323 21.93 -6.61 -2.63
C LYS A 323 20.96 -5.50 -2.26
N LYS A 324 19.72 -5.86 -2.00
CA LYS A 324 18.65 -4.95 -1.59
C LYS A 324 17.98 -5.46 -0.33
N TYR A 325 17.33 -4.57 0.39
CA TYR A 325 16.55 -4.95 1.57
C TYR A 325 15.30 -4.11 1.68
N ILE A 326 14.30 -4.69 2.35
CA ILE A 326 13.11 -4.00 2.82
C ILE A 326 13.14 -4.13 4.35
N GLU A 327 13.10 -3.02 5.07
CA GLU A 327 13.04 -3.00 6.54
C GLU A 327 11.72 -2.37 6.95
N LEU A 328 10.84 -3.13 7.59
CA LEU A 328 9.64 -2.61 8.23
C LEU A 328 9.89 -2.59 9.73
N ARG A 329 9.78 -1.41 10.35
CA ARG A 329 10.06 -1.26 11.77
C ARG A 329 9.14 -0.30 12.51
N ASN A 330 9.09 -0.44 13.84
CA ASN A 330 8.30 0.42 14.73
C ASN A 330 6.84 0.57 14.27
N SER A 331 6.24 -0.51 13.76
CA SER A 331 5.00 -0.44 12.99
C SER A 331 3.95 -1.42 13.49
N VAL A 332 2.69 -1.09 13.27
CA VAL A 332 1.54 -1.90 13.70
C VAL A 332 0.67 -2.22 12.49
N ILE A 333 0.33 -3.49 12.33
CA ILE A 333 -0.60 -3.98 11.31
C ILE A 333 -1.78 -4.64 12.02
N ILE A 334 -2.98 -4.13 11.75
CA ILE A 334 -4.23 -4.57 12.36
C ILE A 334 -5.14 -5.07 11.24
N ALA A 335 -5.46 -6.36 11.26
CA ALA A 335 -6.38 -6.91 10.28
C ALA A 335 -7.79 -6.37 10.53
N THR A 336 -8.40 -6.72 11.68
CA THR A 336 -9.76 -6.30 12.04
C THR A 336 -9.72 -5.36 13.24
N SER A 337 -10.10 -4.10 13.05
CA SER A 337 -10.30 -3.15 14.15
C SER A 337 -11.64 -3.37 14.85
N SER A 338 -11.78 -2.81 16.04
CA SER A 338 -13.05 -2.78 16.80
C SER A 338 -14.13 -1.91 16.14
N THR A 339 -13.80 -1.16 15.09
CA THR A 339 -14.74 -0.29 14.36
C THR A 339 -15.26 -0.93 13.07
N PHE A 340 -14.65 -2.04 12.65
CA PHE A 340 -15.00 -2.80 11.46
C PHE A 340 -16.36 -3.49 11.62
N ASP A 341 -17.27 -3.26 10.69
CA ASP A 341 -18.61 -3.86 10.65
C ASP A 341 -18.72 -4.80 9.44
N CYS A 342 -18.84 -6.09 9.73
CA CYS A 342 -18.87 -7.15 8.72
C CYS A 342 -20.04 -7.10 7.73
N ILE A 343 -21.08 -6.32 8.01
CA ILE A 343 -22.21 -6.16 7.09
C ILE A 343 -22.04 -4.84 6.33
N LYS A 344 -21.73 -3.77 7.05
CA LYS A 344 -21.70 -2.41 6.47
C LYS A 344 -20.41 -2.07 5.75
N ASP A 345 -19.29 -2.69 6.11
CA ASP A 345 -17.99 -2.46 5.47
C ASP A 345 -17.74 -3.39 4.28
N ARG A 346 -18.63 -4.36 4.02
CA ARG A 346 -18.61 -5.19 2.80
C ARG A 346 -19.28 -4.47 1.63
N ILE A 347 -18.66 -3.38 1.22
CA ILE A 347 -19.14 -2.56 0.10
C ILE A 347 -18.15 -2.63 -1.06
N LEU A 348 -18.71 -2.62 -2.26
CA LEU A 348 -17.95 -2.47 -3.49
C LEU A 348 -17.90 -0.96 -3.78
N PRO A 349 -16.72 -0.30 -3.76
CA PRO A 349 -16.65 1.13 -4.05
C PRO A 349 -17.03 1.40 -5.50
N LEU A 350 -17.55 2.60 -5.78
CA LEU A 350 -17.99 2.99 -7.12
C LEU A 350 -16.90 2.81 -8.19
N SER A 351 -15.63 3.02 -7.81
CA SER A 351 -14.47 2.87 -8.69
C SER A 351 -14.07 1.41 -9.00
N ALA A 352 -14.61 0.42 -8.29
CA ALA A 352 -14.15 -0.96 -8.37
C ALA A 352 -14.35 -1.60 -9.75
N ASN A 353 -15.50 -1.36 -10.40
CA ASN A 353 -15.78 -1.95 -11.72
C ASN A 353 -14.77 -1.46 -12.76
N SER A 354 -14.49 -0.16 -12.76
CA SER A 354 -13.54 0.47 -13.68
C SER A 354 -12.08 0.05 -13.44
N THR A 355 -11.77 -0.54 -12.28
CA THR A 355 -10.42 -0.96 -11.87
C THR A 355 -10.35 -2.45 -11.54
N SER A 356 -11.31 -3.24 -12.04
CA SER A 356 -11.45 -4.66 -11.74
C SER A 356 -10.24 -5.50 -12.18
N ARG A 357 -9.49 -5.04 -13.17
CA ARG A 357 -8.24 -5.67 -13.65
C ARG A 357 -7.04 -5.43 -12.73
N ASP A 358 -7.12 -4.46 -11.83
CA ASP A 358 -6.01 -4.00 -10.98
C ASP A 358 -6.17 -4.41 -9.50
N ARG A 359 -7.21 -5.18 -9.16
CA ARG A 359 -7.55 -5.52 -7.77
C ARG A 359 -6.40 -6.23 -7.05
N ALA A 360 -6.30 -5.99 -5.75
CA ALA A 360 -5.44 -6.78 -4.88
C ALA A 360 -5.82 -8.27 -4.91
N PRO A 361 -4.85 -9.19 -4.72
CA PRO A 361 -5.16 -10.60 -4.58
C PRO A 361 -6.01 -10.82 -3.33
N HIS A 362 -6.91 -11.79 -3.37
CA HIS A 362 -7.77 -12.11 -2.24
C HIS A 362 -7.29 -13.37 -1.56
N TYR A 363 -7.35 -13.39 -0.23
CA TYR A 363 -7.24 -14.64 0.49
C TYR A 363 -8.42 -15.55 0.06
N PRO A 364 -8.24 -16.87 -0.14
CA PRO A 364 -9.32 -17.73 -0.65
C PRO A 364 -10.61 -17.71 0.19
N GLN A 365 -10.50 -17.44 1.49
CA GLN A 365 -11.63 -17.26 2.40
C GLN A 365 -11.95 -15.78 2.64
N ARG A 366 -11.64 -14.89 1.68
CA ARG A 366 -12.04 -13.46 1.64
C ARG A 366 -11.62 -12.57 2.82
N GLY A 367 -10.67 -13.00 3.66
CA GLY A 367 -10.13 -12.17 4.74
C GLY A 367 -9.00 -11.24 4.29
N ARG A 368 -8.56 -10.39 5.22
CA ARG A 368 -7.53 -9.37 5.02
C ARG A 368 -6.13 -9.95 5.16
N ILE A 369 -5.19 -9.38 4.43
CA ILE A 369 -3.79 -9.82 4.38
C ILE A 369 -2.92 -8.72 4.99
N GLY A 370 -2.03 -9.05 5.92
CA GLY A 370 -1.11 -8.07 6.50
C GLY A 370 -0.03 -7.67 5.51
N ILE A 371 0.79 -8.63 5.09
CA ILE A 371 1.90 -8.45 4.16
C ILE A 371 1.80 -9.50 3.05
N LEU A 372 1.82 -9.04 1.80
CA LEU A 372 2.15 -9.92 0.68
C LEU A 372 3.65 -10.16 0.66
N TRP A 373 4.04 -11.41 0.44
CA TRP A 373 5.44 -11.82 0.45
C TRP A 373 6.30 -10.93 -0.46
N PRO A 374 7.44 -10.41 0.04
CA PRO A 374 8.25 -9.44 -0.69
C PRO A 374 8.80 -10.02 -1.99
N SER A 375 8.81 -9.20 -3.03
CA SER A 375 9.35 -9.54 -4.33
C SER A 375 10.60 -8.71 -4.61
N PHE A 376 11.70 -9.40 -4.95
CA PHE A 376 12.93 -8.78 -5.43
C PHE A 376 13.17 -9.28 -6.85
N THR A 377 13.16 -8.36 -7.82
CA THR A 377 13.12 -8.71 -9.24
C THR A 377 13.94 -7.73 -10.07
N SER A 378 14.24 -8.05 -11.32
CA SER A 378 14.94 -7.13 -12.21
C SER A 378 14.04 -6.08 -12.86
N GLU A 379 12.74 -6.30 -12.94
CA GLU A 379 11.78 -5.41 -13.60
C GLU A 379 10.54 -5.20 -12.73
N PRO A 380 9.95 -3.99 -12.71
CA PRO A 380 8.69 -3.76 -12.01
C PRO A 380 7.53 -4.49 -12.70
N SER A 381 6.36 -4.47 -12.07
CA SER A 381 5.12 -4.91 -12.72
C SER A 381 4.89 -4.13 -14.03
N GLN A 382 4.22 -4.79 -14.98
CA GLN A 382 3.85 -4.19 -16.27
C GLN A 382 2.44 -3.58 -16.18
N TRP A 383 2.18 -2.76 -15.17
CA TRP A 383 0.93 -2.00 -15.12
C TRP A 383 0.92 -0.99 -16.29
N PRO A 384 -0.19 -0.85 -17.06
CA PRO A 384 -1.54 -1.38 -16.81
C PRO A 384 -1.89 -2.72 -17.48
N ASP A 385 -0.93 -3.40 -18.12
CA ASP A 385 -1.18 -4.70 -18.77
C ASP A 385 -1.52 -5.80 -17.77
N ASN A 386 -0.86 -5.76 -16.60
CA ASN A 386 -1.06 -6.69 -15.49
C ASN A 386 -1.33 -5.94 -14.17
N PRO A 387 -2.08 -6.55 -13.23
CA PRO A 387 -2.28 -5.98 -11.90
C PRO A 387 -0.96 -5.81 -11.14
N TRP A 388 -0.97 -4.91 -10.17
CA TRP A 388 0.22 -4.49 -9.42
C TRP A 388 1.01 -5.63 -8.75
N HIS A 389 0.33 -6.66 -8.25
CA HIS A 389 0.96 -7.79 -7.57
C HIS A 389 1.55 -8.82 -8.55
N LYS A 390 1.20 -8.77 -9.83
CA LYS A 390 1.67 -9.72 -10.83
C LYS A 390 3.02 -9.25 -11.39
N ILE A 391 4.07 -9.83 -10.84
CA ILE A 391 5.47 -9.46 -11.10
C ILE A 391 6.14 -10.59 -11.86
N ARG A 392 6.90 -10.25 -12.90
CA ARG A 392 7.79 -11.21 -13.57
C ARG A 392 9.01 -11.37 -12.69
N ASN A 393 9.31 -12.58 -12.24
CA ASN A 393 10.47 -12.84 -11.39
C ASN A 393 11.68 -13.18 -12.26
N TYR A 394 12.68 -12.32 -12.19
CA TYR A 394 14.02 -12.59 -12.71
C TYR A 394 15.03 -12.58 -11.54
N PRO A 395 15.90 -13.58 -11.42
CA PRO A 395 16.75 -13.81 -10.24
C PRO A 395 17.88 -12.78 -10.01
N GLY A 396 17.91 -11.64 -10.70
CA GLY A 396 19.04 -10.70 -10.67
C GLY A 396 19.20 -9.82 -9.42
N VAL A 397 18.29 -9.91 -8.43
CA VAL A 397 18.29 -9.04 -7.24
C VAL A 397 18.20 -9.88 -5.97
N SER A 398 19.30 -9.95 -5.22
CA SER A 398 19.31 -10.64 -3.92
C SER A 398 18.67 -9.75 -2.85
N GLY A 399 17.63 -10.26 -2.21
CA GLY A 399 16.81 -9.50 -1.29
C GLY A 399 16.60 -10.15 0.07
N ILE A 400 16.28 -9.34 1.07
CA ILE A 400 15.77 -9.78 2.37
C ILE A 400 14.78 -8.76 2.89
N MET A 401 13.67 -9.23 3.48
CA MET A 401 12.80 -8.38 4.27
C MET A 401 13.08 -8.57 5.76
N LYS A 402 13.21 -7.47 6.50
CA LYS A 402 13.44 -7.45 7.95
C LYS A 402 12.23 -6.82 8.63
N LEU A 403 11.68 -7.51 9.61
CA LEU A 403 10.66 -7.01 10.53
C LEU A 403 11.34 -6.75 11.86
N GLN A 404 11.30 -5.50 12.34
CA GLN A 404 11.92 -5.10 13.61
C GLN A 404 10.93 -4.30 14.45
N GLU A 405 10.56 -4.77 15.63
CA GLU A 405 9.54 -4.07 16.46
C GLU A 405 8.20 -3.89 15.72
N VAL A 406 7.77 -4.93 14.99
CA VAL A 406 6.48 -4.93 14.27
C VAL A 406 5.43 -5.70 15.05
N THR A 407 4.24 -5.14 15.21
CA THR A 407 3.11 -5.82 15.88
C THR A 407 2.01 -6.16 14.88
N PHE A 408 1.65 -7.44 14.79
CA PHE A 408 0.47 -7.94 14.10
C PHE A 408 -0.62 -8.25 15.14
N THR A 409 -1.82 -7.71 14.94
CA THR A 409 -2.97 -7.99 15.81
C THR A 409 -4.29 -7.99 15.04
N GLY A 410 -5.34 -8.58 15.62
CA GLY A 410 -6.66 -8.67 14.98
C GLY A 410 -6.73 -9.59 13.76
N PHE A 411 -5.74 -10.48 13.57
CA PHE A 411 -5.74 -11.51 12.52
C PHE A 411 -6.45 -12.77 13.01
N THR A 412 -7.78 -12.78 12.94
CA THR A 412 -8.63 -13.87 13.45
C THR A 412 -9.54 -14.41 12.35
N ARG A 413 -10.47 -15.30 12.72
CA ARG A 413 -11.67 -15.51 11.90
C ARG A 413 -12.51 -14.25 12.06
N SER A 414 -12.63 -13.46 11.01
CA SER A 414 -13.44 -12.26 10.96
C SER A 414 -14.81 -12.60 10.36
N CYS A 415 -15.83 -11.89 10.81
CA CYS A 415 -17.19 -11.98 10.27
C CYS A 415 -17.90 -13.35 10.38
N TYR A 416 -19.21 -13.36 10.14
CA TYR A 416 -20.04 -14.58 10.22
C TYR A 416 -19.87 -15.53 9.02
N SER A 417 -19.14 -15.11 7.99
CA SER A 417 -18.90 -15.85 6.74
C SER A 417 -17.57 -16.60 6.72
N ASP A 418 -16.94 -16.77 7.88
CA ASP A 418 -15.68 -17.49 8.05
C ASP A 418 -14.51 -16.84 7.33
N ASP A 419 -14.54 -15.51 7.26
CA ASP A 419 -13.42 -14.78 6.70
C ASP A 419 -12.21 -15.04 7.58
N ARG A 420 -11.08 -15.25 6.94
CA ARG A 420 -9.85 -15.55 7.66
C ARG A 420 -8.77 -14.58 7.23
N ASP A 421 -8.35 -13.80 8.21
CA ASP A 421 -7.27 -12.85 8.03
C ASP A 421 -5.92 -13.56 8.22
N VAL A 422 -4.91 -13.16 7.46
CA VAL A 422 -3.57 -13.74 7.53
C VAL A 422 -2.49 -12.66 7.64
N CYS A 423 -1.52 -12.86 8.54
CA CYS A 423 -0.44 -11.89 8.75
C CYS A 423 0.45 -11.78 7.51
N ILE A 424 0.95 -12.92 7.02
CA ILE A 424 1.86 -12.97 5.87
C ILE A 424 1.36 -14.00 4.87
N MET A 425 1.15 -13.58 3.62
CA MET A 425 0.65 -14.43 2.55
C MET A 425 1.64 -14.49 1.39
N SER A 426 1.91 -15.70 0.87
CA SER A 426 2.65 -15.83 -0.39
C SER A 426 1.87 -15.16 -1.52
N ASN A 427 2.56 -14.49 -2.43
CA ASN A 427 1.91 -13.92 -3.60
C ASN A 427 1.39 -15.06 -4.53
N PRO A 428 0.09 -15.14 -4.85
CA PRO A 428 -0.48 -16.21 -5.68
C PRO A 428 0.16 -16.29 -7.05
N ASP A 429 0.49 -15.16 -7.66
CA ASP A 429 1.04 -15.08 -9.03
C ASP A 429 2.58 -15.12 -9.08
N SER A 430 3.24 -15.16 -7.93
CA SER A 430 4.70 -15.25 -7.88
C SER A 430 5.16 -16.69 -8.17
N MET A 431 5.85 -16.86 -9.30
CA MET A 431 6.41 -18.15 -9.77
C MET A 431 7.94 -18.20 -9.68
N GLY A 432 8.56 -17.31 -8.91
CA GLY A 432 10.02 -17.22 -8.80
C GLY A 432 10.51 -17.32 -7.37
N ILE A 433 11.73 -16.86 -7.14
CA ILE A 433 12.38 -16.94 -5.82
C ILE A 433 11.61 -16.11 -4.79
N MET A 434 11.12 -16.76 -3.73
CA MET A 434 10.55 -16.07 -2.58
C MET A 434 11.64 -15.78 -1.55
N TYR A 435 12.14 -14.54 -1.57
CA TYR A 435 13.22 -14.10 -0.69
C TYR A 435 12.82 -14.16 0.80
N PRO A 436 13.80 -14.36 1.71
CA PRO A 436 13.50 -14.61 3.11
C PRO A 436 12.96 -13.38 3.82
N ILE A 437 12.12 -13.63 4.82
CA ILE A 437 11.68 -12.65 5.81
C ILE A 437 12.36 -13.00 7.13
N THR A 438 12.96 -12.02 7.79
CA THR A 438 13.49 -12.14 9.16
C THR A 438 12.68 -11.28 10.09
N ALA A 439 12.50 -11.73 11.32
CA ALA A 439 11.77 -11.04 12.36
C ALA A 439 12.59 -11.00 13.65
N GLU A 440 12.63 -9.82 14.26
CA GLU A 440 13.23 -9.55 15.57
C GLU A 440 12.33 -8.56 16.30
N MET A 441 12.15 -8.74 17.61
CA MET A 441 11.23 -7.96 18.46
C MET A 441 9.82 -7.81 17.87
N THR A 442 9.41 -8.74 17.01
CA THR A 442 8.14 -8.71 16.29
C THR A 442 7.13 -9.52 17.07
N ARG A 443 5.87 -9.09 17.12
CA ARG A 443 4.82 -9.76 17.91
C ARG A 443 3.64 -10.09 17.03
N MET A 444 3.15 -11.33 17.10
CA MET A 444 1.87 -11.74 16.51
C MET A 444 0.88 -12.02 17.66
N SER A 445 0.34 -10.95 18.26
CA SER A 445 -0.57 -11.03 19.40
C SER A 445 -2.03 -11.17 18.95
N HIS A 446 -2.83 -11.95 19.69
CA HIS A 446 -4.22 -12.28 19.30
C HIS A 446 -4.35 -12.82 17.86
N VAL A 447 -3.31 -13.54 17.39
CA VAL A 447 -3.29 -14.20 16.09
C VAL A 447 -3.36 -15.70 16.29
N HIS A 448 -4.39 -16.34 15.73
CA HIS A 448 -4.46 -17.80 15.72
C HIS A 448 -3.32 -18.37 14.86
N GLU A 449 -2.78 -19.54 15.24
CA GLU A 449 -1.63 -20.15 14.55
C GLU A 449 -1.81 -20.27 13.03
N GLN A 450 -3.01 -20.68 12.60
CA GLN A 450 -3.41 -20.81 11.19
C GLN A 450 -3.52 -19.48 10.41
N ASN A 451 -3.47 -18.35 11.11
CA ASN A 451 -3.57 -17.00 10.56
C ASN A 451 -2.20 -16.30 10.52
N LYS A 452 -1.12 -16.97 10.93
CA LYS A 452 0.23 -16.41 10.86
C LYS A 452 0.76 -16.41 9.42
N PHE A 453 0.62 -17.54 8.74
CA PHE A 453 1.16 -17.73 7.39
C PHE A 453 0.17 -18.44 6.49
N TYR A 454 0.13 -18.03 5.23
CA TYR A 454 -0.53 -18.77 4.16
C TYR A 454 0.38 -18.91 2.96
N PHE A 455 0.65 -20.15 2.58
CA PHE A 455 1.44 -20.51 1.41
C PHE A 455 0.50 -21.10 0.36
N HIS A 456 0.44 -20.46 -0.81
CA HIS A 456 -0.28 -20.99 -1.95
C HIS A 456 0.41 -22.24 -2.48
N LYS A 457 -0.40 -23.26 -2.79
CA LYS A 457 0.06 -24.41 -3.57
C LYS A 457 0.20 -24.02 -5.04
N LEU A 458 1.10 -24.68 -5.77
CA LEU A 458 0.97 -24.69 -7.22
C LEU A 458 -0.24 -25.56 -7.59
N GLU A 459 -1.26 -24.96 -8.20
CA GLU A 459 -2.33 -25.75 -8.81
C GLU A 459 -1.81 -26.36 -10.12
N THR A 460 -1.57 -27.68 -10.11
CA THR A 460 -1.45 -28.47 -11.34
C THR A 460 -2.83 -28.51 -12.00
N SER A 461 -3.11 -27.57 -12.91
CA SER A 461 -4.36 -27.59 -13.69
C SER A 461 -4.38 -28.80 -14.63
N ILE A 462 -4.81 -29.96 -14.13
CA ILE A 462 -5.29 -31.06 -14.96
C ILE A 462 -6.78 -30.79 -15.21
N ASN A 463 -7.08 -29.99 -16.22
CA ASN A 463 -8.42 -29.92 -16.78
C ASN A 463 -8.33 -29.72 -18.29
N GLY A 464 -8.38 -30.82 -19.03
CA GLY A 464 -8.56 -30.83 -20.47
C GLY A 464 -7.86 -31.98 -21.19
N SER A 465 -8.68 -32.94 -21.65
CA SER A 465 -8.43 -33.98 -22.64
C SER A 465 -7.62 -35.23 -22.23
N LYS A 466 -8.35 -36.34 -22.14
CA LYS A 466 -7.84 -37.71 -22.34
C LYS A 466 -7.34 -37.81 -23.78
N ASP A 467 -6.04 -37.69 -23.99
CA ASP A 467 -5.35 -38.37 -25.08
C ASP A 467 -3.94 -38.70 -24.59
N PHE A 468 -3.67 -40.01 -24.52
CA PHE A 468 -2.37 -40.55 -24.20
C PHE A 468 -1.47 -40.36 -25.42
N GLU A 469 -0.54 -39.41 -25.37
CA GLU A 469 0.77 -39.50 -26.02
C GLU A 469 1.64 -38.31 -25.56
N TYR A 470 2.83 -38.63 -25.04
CA TYR A 470 3.77 -37.75 -24.33
C TYR A 470 3.31 -37.28 -22.95
N LEU A 471 3.80 -37.99 -21.93
CA LEU A 471 3.88 -37.52 -20.55
C LEU A 471 4.77 -36.26 -20.54
N ASP A 472 4.18 -35.08 -20.74
CA ASP A 472 4.84 -33.80 -20.45
C ASP A 472 4.91 -33.73 -18.92
N MET A 473 5.89 -34.43 -18.32
CA MET A 473 6.26 -34.26 -16.92
C MET A 473 6.31 -32.75 -16.70
N ARG A 474 5.58 -32.13 -15.77
CA ARG A 474 5.89 -30.74 -15.41
C ARG A 474 6.92 -30.81 -14.30
N CYS A 475 8.18 -30.47 -14.56
CA CYS A 475 9.17 -30.23 -13.50
C CYS A 475 8.89 -28.88 -12.81
N GLU A 476 7.66 -28.67 -12.36
CA GLU A 476 7.28 -27.53 -11.54
C GLU A 476 7.70 -27.84 -10.10
N GLY A 477 8.85 -27.29 -9.68
CA GLY A 477 9.28 -27.43 -8.30
C GLY A 477 8.36 -26.71 -7.33
N SER A 478 8.26 -27.26 -6.12
CA SER A 478 7.48 -26.66 -5.03
C SER A 478 7.90 -25.21 -4.75
N ARG A 479 6.94 -24.34 -4.40
CA ARG A 479 7.27 -22.99 -3.90
C ARG A 479 8.04 -23.12 -2.59
N LYS A 480 9.22 -22.52 -2.52
CA LYS A 480 10.02 -22.48 -1.30
C LYS A 480 10.01 -21.07 -0.75
N ALA A 481 9.79 -20.95 0.54
CA ALA A 481 9.72 -19.69 1.25
C ALA A 481 10.36 -19.89 2.61
N LEU A 482 11.01 -18.86 3.14
CA LEU A 482 11.67 -18.93 4.44
C LEU A 482 11.33 -17.70 5.28
N PHE A 483 10.70 -17.94 6.42
CA PHE A 483 10.54 -16.96 7.48
C PHE A 483 11.42 -17.37 8.67
N LYS A 484 12.15 -16.42 9.24
CA LYS A 484 13.04 -16.64 10.39
C LYS A 484 12.64 -15.72 11.54
N ASP A 485 12.31 -16.31 12.68
CA ASP A 485 12.15 -15.58 13.95
C ASP A 485 13.46 -15.68 14.72
N LEU A 486 14.21 -14.59 14.76
CA LEU A 486 15.60 -14.59 15.25
C LEU A 486 15.68 -14.63 16.77
N ASP A 487 14.70 -14.06 17.46
CA ASP A 487 14.63 -13.96 18.92
C ASP A 487 13.41 -14.69 19.53
N GLY A 488 12.57 -15.31 18.69
CA GLY A 488 11.42 -16.11 19.11
C GLY A 488 10.20 -15.25 19.47
N SER A 489 10.29 -13.93 19.34
CA SER A 489 9.27 -12.98 19.75
C SER A 489 7.99 -13.08 18.91
N ALA A 490 8.11 -13.40 17.62
CA ALA A 490 6.97 -13.44 16.70
C ALA A 490 6.13 -14.70 16.89
N LEU A 491 6.79 -15.82 17.18
CA LEU A 491 6.17 -17.14 17.21
C LEU A 491 6.00 -17.72 18.61
N GLY A 492 6.71 -17.20 19.61
CA GLY A 492 6.70 -17.71 20.99
C GLY A 492 7.40 -19.08 21.11
N LEU A 493 8.40 -19.33 20.27
CA LEU A 493 9.17 -20.57 20.20
C LEU A 493 10.65 -20.29 20.52
N GLN A 494 11.40 -21.34 20.85
CA GLN A 494 12.81 -21.23 21.19
C GLN A 494 13.65 -20.81 19.95
N PRO A 495 14.34 -19.66 19.99
CA PRO A 495 15.06 -19.13 18.84
C PRO A 495 16.40 -19.83 18.57
N PRO A 496 16.94 -19.76 17.33
CA PRO A 496 16.27 -19.22 16.15
C PRO A 496 15.18 -20.18 15.64
N VAL A 497 14.09 -19.62 15.14
CA VAL A 497 12.96 -20.39 14.58
C VAL A 497 12.93 -20.23 13.06
N SER A 498 12.79 -21.34 12.35
CA SER A 498 12.63 -21.36 10.90
C SER A 498 11.24 -21.87 10.52
N VAL A 499 10.57 -21.17 9.60
CA VAL A 499 9.26 -21.53 9.06
C VAL A 499 9.30 -21.58 7.54
N PHE A 500 8.86 -22.70 6.97
CA PHE A 500 8.84 -22.92 5.52
C PHE A 500 7.69 -23.86 5.12
N PRO A 501 7.13 -23.73 3.90
CA PRO A 501 6.07 -24.59 3.41
C PRO A 501 6.57 -26.03 3.23
N LYS A 502 5.64 -27.00 3.32
CA LYS A 502 5.95 -28.37 2.92
C LYS A 502 6.24 -28.41 1.42
N SER A 503 7.39 -28.97 1.05
CA SER A 503 7.72 -29.24 -0.36
C SER A 503 6.89 -30.43 -0.86
N GLU A 504 6.22 -30.28 -1.99
CA GLU A 504 5.53 -31.34 -2.72
C GLU A 504 6.29 -31.57 -4.05
N PHE A 505 6.78 -32.78 -4.29
CA PHE A 505 7.45 -33.16 -5.54
C PHE A 505 7.05 -34.59 -5.90
N GLU A 506 6.39 -34.76 -7.04
CA GLU A 506 5.77 -36.02 -7.49
C GLU A 506 6.75 -37.20 -7.54
N TRP A 507 8.01 -36.99 -7.92
CA TRP A 507 9.00 -38.08 -8.02
C TRP A 507 9.72 -38.39 -6.70
N THR A 508 9.68 -37.49 -5.72
CA THR A 508 10.26 -37.73 -4.39
C THR A 508 9.33 -38.47 -3.45
N GLU A 509 8.09 -38.79 -3.87
CA GLU A 509 7.16 -39.63 -3.11
C GLU A 509 7.73 -41.03 -2.80
N SER A 510 8.68 -41.49 -3.63
CA SER A 510 9.40 -42.75 -3.42
C SER A 510 10.57 -42.65 -2.43
N CYS A 511 10.95 -41.44 -2.00
CA CYS A 511 11.99 -41.22 -0.99
C CYS A 511 11.35 -41.08 0.40
N LEU A 512 11.78 -41.90 1.37
CA LEU A 512 11.25 -41.89 2.74
C LEU A 512 11.30 -40.51 3.44
N HIS A 513 12.27 -39.67 3.09
CA HIS A 513 12.42 -38.31 3.63
C HIS A 513 12.63 -37.31 2.48
N ALA A 514 11.53 -36.85 1.88
CA ALA A 514 11.55 -35.84 0.83
C ALA A 514 11.31 -34.41 1.36
N GLY A 515 11.96 -33.43 0.74
CA GLY A 515 11.78 -32.00 0.99
C GLY A 515 12.88 -31.37 1.85
N ILE A 516 12.66 -30.10 2.24
CA ILE A 516 13.60 -29.30 3.04
C ILE A 516 14.07 -30.10 4.26
N TYR A 517 15.39 -30.20 4.42
CA TYR A 517 16.03 -30.87 5.55
C TYR A 517 15.52 -30.29 6.86
N ARG A 518 15.25 -31.16 7.82
CA ARG A 518 14.76 -30.77 9.13
C ARG A 518 15.06 -31.85 10.16
N GLU A 519 15.26 -31.44 11.40
CA GLU A 519 15.28 -32.38 12.53
C GLU A 519 13.84 -32.56 13.02
N ASP A 520 13.24 -33.73 12.80
CA ASP A 520 11.83 -33.99 13.14
C ASP A 520 11.53 -33.84 14.66
N THR A 521 12.54 -33.93 15.53
CA THR A 521 12.41 -33.66 16.98
C THR A 521 12.28 -32.16 17.31
N LYS A 522 12.81 -31.29 16.43
CA LYS A 522 12.78 -29.83 16.57
C LYS A 522 11.70 -29.16 15.72
N CYS A 523 11.15 -29.89 14.76
CA CYS A 523 10.21 -29.37 13.77
C CYS A 523 8.81 -29.95 13.94
N ILE A 524 7.81 -29.08 13.97
CA ILE A 524 6.41 -29.47 14.04
C ILE A 524 5.74 -29.09 12.71
N TYR A 525 5.18 -30.08 12.03
CA TYR A 525 4.31 -29.82 10.88
C TYR A 525 2.96 -29.29 11.35
N LYS A 526 2.54 -28.17 10.77
CA LYS A 526 1.23 -27.55 11.04
C LYS A 526 0.36 -27.66 9.79
N PRO A 527 -0.64 -28.58 9.75
CA PRO A 527 -1.50 -28.76 8.59
C PRO A 527 -2.29 -27.50 8.21
N SER A 528 -2.63 -26.66 9.20
CA SER A 528 -3.42 -25.44 9.03
C SER A 528 -2.72 -24.34 8.23
N THR A 529 -1.39 -24.27 8.32
CA THR A 529 -0.54 -23.35 7.53
C THR A 529 0.20 -24.09 6.40
N GLN A 530 0.07 -25.42 6.32
CA GLN A 530 0.81 -26.29 5.39
C GLN A 530 2.33 -26.08 5.44
N GLY A 531 2.86 -25.82 6.63
CA GLY A 531 4.27 -25.49 6.84
C GLY A 531 4.87 -26.16 8.08
N TYR A 532 6.20 -26.23 8.11
CA TYR A 532 6.98 -26.68 9.25
C TYR A 532 7.40 -25.49 10.10
N PHE A 533 7.36 -25.67 11.43
CA PHE A 533 7.86 -24.73 12.41
C PHE A 533 8.98 -25.41 13.18
N CYS A 534 10.21 -24.95 12.99
CA CYS A 534 11.40 -25.58 13.54
C CYS A 534 12.06 -24.65 14.55
N LYS A 535 12.12 -25.07 15.82
CA LYS A 535 12.80 -24.34 16.91
C LYS A 535 14.28 -24.75 16.98
N ASP A 536 15.15 -23.90 17.54
CA ASP A 536 16.60 -24.17 17.64
C ASP A 536 17.22 -24.64 16.30
N THR A 537 16.75 -24.07 15.19
CA THR A 537 17.24 -24.43 13.85
C THR A 537 17.43 -23.19 13.02
N ASP A 538 18.58 -23.14 12.34
CA ASP A 538 18.88 -22.08 11.39
C ASP A 538 18.85 -22.62 9.97
N HIS A 539 18.11 -21.94 9.10
CA HIS A 539 18.06 -22.25 7.68
C HIS A 539 18.46 -21.00 6.88
N ALA A 540 18.97 -21.25 5.67
CA ALA A 540 19.35 -20.25 4.70
C ALA A 540 18.68 -20.53 3.35
N LEU A 541 18.31 -19.45 2.66
CA LEU A 541 17.91 -19.53 1.25
C LEU A 541 19.18 -19.58 0.39
N MET A 542 19.39 -20.69 -0.31
CA MET A 542 20.46 -20.86 -1.28
C MET A 542 19.93 -20.57 -2.68
N ILE A 543 20.64 -19.73 -3.43
CA ILE A 543 20.36 -19.44 -4.84
C ILE A 543 21.60 -19.80 -5.65
N LEU A 544 21.42 -20.66 -6.65
CA LEU A 544 22.42 -21.08 -7.61
C LEU A 544 22.08 -20.45 -8.96
N GLU A 545 22.83 -19.44 -9.39
CA GLU A 545 22.61 -18.74 -10.65
C GLU A 545 23.79 -18.99 -11.61
N SER A 546 23.48 -19.24 -12.89
CA SER A 546 24.47 -19.27 -13.96
C SER A 546 24.65 -17.87 -14.54
N LEU A 547 25.86 -17.34 -14.45
CA LEU A 547 26.23 -16.02 -14.97
C LEU A 547 26.79 -16.06 -16.40
N ASP A 548 26.85 -17.24 -17.02
CA ASP A 548 27.45 -17.42 -18.34
C ASP A 548 26.52 -16.87 -19.45
N THR A 549 27.00 -15.86 -20.17
CA THR A 549 26.29 -15.21 -21.29
C THR A 549 26.48 -15.93 -22.62
N GLU A 550 27.45 -16.84 -22.72
CA GLU A 550 27.85 -17.54 -23.96
C GLU A 550 27.37 -19.00 -23.98
N ALA A 551 26.78 -19.50 -22.89
CA ALA A 551 26.31 -20.88 -22.77
C ALA A 551 24.88 -21.08 -23.28
N ASP A 552 24.62 -20.73 -24.54
CA ASP A 552 23.36 -21.05 -25.24
C ASP A 552 23.17 -22.57 -25.51
N ARG A 553 23.99 -23.43 -24.88
CA ARG A 553 24.05 -24.88 -25.17
C ARG A 553 24.28 -25.82 -23.99
N ARG A 554 24.42 -25.35 -22.75
CA ARG A 554 24.60 -26.27 -21.59
C ARG A 554 23.32 -26.35 -20.76
N ARG A 555 22.61 -27.47 -20.88
CA ARG A 555 21.50 -27.84 -19.99
C ARG A 555 22.02 -27.90 -18.55
N SER A 556 21.56 -27.01 -17.68
CA SER A 556 21.70 -27.17 -16.24
C SER A 556 20.69 -28.22 -15.77
N SER A 557 21.18 -29.40 -15.37
CA SER A 557 20.34 -30.44 -14.79
C SER A 557 19.71 -29.98 -13.48
N PRO A 558 18.53 -30.50 -13.09
CA PRO A 558 17.92 -30.23 -11.79
C PRO A 558 18.93 -30.47 -10.67
N VAL A 559 19.12 -29.48 -9.81
CA VAL A 559 20.00 -29.60 -8.64
C VAL A 559 19.24 -30.28 -7.52
N VAL A 560 19.86 -31.28 -6.91
CA VAL A 560 19.31 -32.00 -5.77
C VAL A 560 20.30 -31.88 -4.63
N SER A 561 19.81 -31.56 -3.43
CA SER A 561 20.59 -31.69 -2.20
C SER A 561 20.22 -32.98 -1.50
N VAL A 562 21.23 -33.62 -0.92
CA VAL A 562 21.09 -34.78 -0.05
C VAL A 562 21.72 -34.42 1.28
N THR A 563 20.90 -34.28 2.32
CA THR A 563 21.35 -33.86 3.65
C THR A 563 20.86 -34.88 4.68
N GLY A 564 21.78 -35.66 5.24
CA GLY A 564 21.42 -36.79 6.10
C GLY A 564 20.56 -37.80 5.36
N SER A 565 19.34 -38.05 5.84
CA SER A 565 18.35 -38.90 5.17
C SER A 565 17.46 -38.15 4.17
N PHE A 566 17.53 -36.82 4.11
CA PHE A 566 16.61 -36.00 3.30
C PHE A 566 17.13 -35.79 1.89
N VAL A 567 16.22 -35.85 0.92
CA VAL A 567 16.46 -35.50 -0.48
C VAL A 567 15.54 -34.35 -0.88
N GLU A 568 16.13 -33.27 -1.39
CA GLU A 568 15.39 -32.08 -1.82
C GLU A 568 15.84 -31.61 -3.20
N ALA A 569 14.89 -31.50 -4.13
CA ALA A 569 15.12 -30.89 -5.44
C ALA A 569 14.99 -29.37 -5.36
N PHE A 570 15.91 -28.64 -5.99
CA PHE A 570 15.84 -27.18 -6.10
C PHE A 570 14.71 -26.76 -7.04
N SER A 571 14.10 -25.61 -6.75
CA SER A 571 13.07 -25.02 -7.59
C SER A 571 13.67 -24.07 -8.60
N SER A 572 13.09 -23.99 -9.81
CA SER A 572 13.50 -23.01 -10.83
C SER A 572 13.15 -21.59 -10.37
N GLY A 573 14.08 -20.66 -10.53
CA GLY A 573 13.91 -19.25 -10.17
C GLY A 573 13.25 -18.38 -11.25
N VAL A 574 12.84 -18.95 -12.40
CA VAL A 574 12.28 -18.22 -13.55
C VAL A 574 10.82 -18.59 -13.79
N SER A 575 9.97 -17.59 -14.11
CA SER A 575 8.58 -17.79 -14.50
C SER A 575 8.45 -18.42 -15.90
N HIS A 576 7.61 -19.46 -16.02
CA HIS A 576 7.29 -20.21 -17.24
C HIS A 576 8.46 -20.97 -17.87
N VAL A 577 8.60 -22.23 -17.45
CA VAL A 577 9.50 -23.19 -18.09
C VAL A 577 8.70 -24.48 -18.27
N PRO A 578 8.23 -24.83 -19.49
CA PRO A 578 7.78 -26.21 -19.75
C PRO A 578 8.96 -27.15 -19.50
N CYS A 579 8.71 -28.42 -19.23
CA CYS A 579 9.76 -29.37 -18.80
C CYS A 579 10.95 -29.47 -19.75
N CYS A 580 10.71 -29.20 -21.02
CA CYS A 580 11.72 -28.96 -22.02
C CYS A 580 11.54 -27.53 -22.56
N PRO A 581 12.07 -26.50 -21.89
CA PRO A 581 12.05 -25.17 -22.48
C PRO A 581 13.08 -25.11 -23.61
N SER A 582 12.78 -24.32 -24.65
CA SER A 582 13.80 -23.89 -25.61
C SER A 582 14.80 -22.92 -24.96
N GLU A 583 14.45 -22.31 -23.82
CA GLU A 583 15.28 -21.36 -23.06
C GLU A 583 15.55 -21.85 -21.62
N HIS A 584 16.81 -21.86 -21.22
CA HIS A 584 17.27 -22.50 -19.96
C HIS A 584 16.97 -21.66 -18.70
N PRO A 585 16.49 -22.26 -17.58
CA PRO A 585 16.35 -21.55 -16.32
C PRO A 585 17.73 -21.14 -15.79
N ARG A 586 17.92 -19.83 -15.61
CA ARG A 586 19.22 -19.24 -15.20
C ARG A 586 19.52 -19.35 -13.71
N ALA A 587 18.53 -19.66 -12.86
CA ALA A 587 18.74 -19.85 -11.43
C ALA A 587 17.89 -20.97 -10.84
N PHE A 588 18.43 -21.64 -9.82
CA PHE A 588 17.78 -22.61 -8.97
C PHE A 588 17.85 -22.16 -7.52
N TYR A 589 16.86 -22.50 -6.70
CA TYR A 589 16.88 -22.13 -5.28
C TYR A 589 16.33 -23.22 -4.35
N SER A 590 16.85 -23.24 -3.12
CA SER A 590 16.45 -24.14 -2.05
C SER A 590 16.57 -23.51 -0.68
N VAL A 591 15.89 -24.09 0.31
CA VAL A 591 16.11 -23.77 1.72
C VAL A 591 16.95 -24.90 2.31
N LEU A 592 18.10 -24.57 2.88
CA LEU A 592 19.04 -25.54 3.45
C LEU A 592 19.34 -25.17 4.91
N PRO A 593 19.76 -26.12 5.76
CA PRO A 593 20.32 -25.80 7.08
C PRO A 593 21.56 -24.91 6.92
N SER A 594 21.69 -23.92 7.80
CA SER A 594 22.79 -22.95 7.77
C SER A 594 24.00 -23.36 8.59
#